data_AF-A0A966P332-F1
#
_entry.id   AF-A0A966P332-F1
#
_cell.length_a   1.000
_cell.length_b   1.000
_cell.length_c   1.000
_cell.angle_alpha   90.00
_cell.angle_beta   90.00
_cell.angle_gamma   90.00
#
_symmetry.space_group_name_H-M   'P 1'
#
loop_
_entity.id
_entity.type
_entity.pdbx_description
1 polymer ?
#
loop_
_entity_poly.entity_id
_entity_poly.type
_entity_poly.pdbx_seq_one_letter_code
_entity_poly.pdbx_strand_id
1 'polypeptide(L)' 'MKQVLIAVLFLFSGLASAHNCPNEMKAIDAKMPSAKLSSTDMTKVKALREDGEKLHKAGKHDESMKALAEAKKMLGI' A
#
# COMPACT_ATOMS: atom_id res chain seq x y z
N MET A 1 26.90 -33.30 8.47
CA MET A 1 25.53 -32.79 8.73
C MET A 1 25.58 -31.79 9.88
N LYS A 2 26.03 -30.56 9.63
CA LYS A 2 26.18 -29.54 10.67
C LYS A 2 26.43 -28.19 10.01
N GLN A 3 25.38 -27.44 9.74
CA GLN A 3 25.31 -25.98 9.53
C GLN A 3 23.80 -25.67 9.51
N VAL A 4 23.15 -25.69 10.68
CA VAL A 4 22.68 -24.49 11.38
C VAL A 4 21.91 -23.55 10.44
N LEU A 5 20.60 -23.57 10.63
CA LEU A 5 19.59 -22.69 10.07
C LEU A 5 20.02 -21.21 10.14
N ILE A 6 20.09 -20.53 9.00
CA ILE A 6 20.05 -19.07 8.96
C ILE A 6 18.58 -18.67 9.03
N ALA A 7 18.16 -18.36 10.25
CA ALA A 7 16.84 -17.81 10.55
C ALA A 7 16.77 -16.33 10.14
N VAL A 8 15.78 -16.03 9.30
CA VAL A 8 14.85 -14.90 9.37
C VAL A 8 15.40 -13.55 9.88
N LEU A 9 15.67 -12.64 8.94
CA LEU A 9 15.68 -11.19 9.19
C LEU A 9 15.03 -10.44 8.02
N PHE A 10 13.73 -10.62 7.82
CA PHE A 10 12.90 -9.69 7.01
C PHE A 10 11.54 -9.44 7.68
N LEU A 11 11.56 -9.21 8.98
CA LEU A 11 10.37 -8.84 9.73
C LEU A 11 10.44 -7.36 10.11
N PHE A 12 9.44 -6.61 9.66
CA PHE A 12 9.01 -5.28 10.09
C PHE A 12 9.73 -4.04 9.53
N SER A 13 9.64 -3.82 8.22
CA SER A 13 9.55 -2.45 7.66
C SER A 13 8.13 -1.85 7.73
N GLY A 14 7.17 -2.55 8.36
CA GLY A 14 5.75 -2.15 8.42
C GLY A 14 5.38 -1.10 9.47
N LEU A 15 6.29 -0.71 10.37
CA LEU A 15 5.97 0.20 11.49
C LEU A 15 6.22 1.69 11.20
N ALA A 16 6.86 2.03 10.07
CA ALA A 16 7.20 3.42 9.76
C ALA A 16 6.12 4.18 8.95
N SER A 17 4.93 3.60 8.76
CA SER A 17 3.94 4.12 7.81
C SER A 17 2.67 4.76 8.43
N ALA A 18 2.57 4.85 9.76
CA ALA A 18 1.38 5.42 10.42
C ALA A 18 1.13 6.91 10.11
N HIS A 19 2.14 7.64 9.63
CA HIS A 19 2.02 9.06 9.22
C HIS A 19 2.31 9.31 7.74
N ASN A 20 2.40 8.25 6.91
CA ASN A 20 2.86 8.37 5.53
C ASN A 20 1.73 8.38 4.48
N CYS A 21 0.45 8.34 4.89
CA CYS A 21 -0.69 8.22 3.97
C CYS A 21 -0.62 9.19 2.76
N PRO A 22 -0.27 10.48 2.92
CA PRO A 22 -0.14 11.40 1.78
C PRO A 22 0.90 10.99 0.75
N ASN A 23 2.02 10.40 1.18
CA ASN A 23 3.06 9.93 0.28
C ASN A 23 2.66 8.63 -0.42
N GLU A 24 1.97 7.73 0.28
CA GLU A 24 1.44 6.51 -0.34
C GLU A 24 0.36 6.83 -1.39
N MET A 25 -0.53 7.77 -1.10
CA MET A 25 -1.50 8.29 -2.08
C MET A 25 -0.80 8.85 -3.32
N LYS A 26 0.23 9.68 -3.14
CA LYS A 26 1.03 10.21 -4.25
C LYS A 26 1.73 9.09 -5.06
N ALA A 27 2.24 8.07 -4.40
CA ALA A 27 2.89 6.94 -5.08
C ALA A 27 1.88 6.14 -5.94
N ILE A 28 0.68 5.91 -5.41
CA ILE A 28 -0.44 5.30 -6.15
C ILE A 28 -0.81 6.18 -7.36
N ASP A 29 -1.00 7.48 -7.14
CA ASP A 29 -1.35 8.45 -8.19
C ASP A 29 -0.31 8.49 -9.31
N ALA A 30 0.97 8.46 -8.97
CA ALA A 30 2.06 8.44 -9.93
C ALA A 30 2.13 7.13 -10.74
N LYS A 31 1.76 6.00 -10.13
CA LYS A 31 1.87 4.69 -10.78
C LYS A 31 0.69 4.37 -11.69
N MET A 32 -0.53 4.78 -11.32
CA MET A 32 -1.77 4.48 -12.05
C MET A 32 -1.71 4.73 -13.58
N PRO A 33 -1.16 5.85 -14.10
CA PRO A 33 -1.13 6.12 -15.54
C PRO A 33 -0.32 5.09 -16.35
N SER A 34 0.66 4.44 -15.72
CA SER A 34 1.56 3.47 -16.35
C SER A 34 1.19 2.01 -16.05
N ALA A 35 0.20 1.78 -15.21
CA ALA A 35 -0.12 0.45 -14.71
C ALA A 35 -0.85 -0.37 -15.78
N LYS A 36 -0.34 -1.58 -16.04
CA LYS A 36 -0.95 -2.55 -16.94
C LYS A 36 -1.95 -3.41 -16.17
N LEU A 37 -3.08 -2.80 -15.80
CA LEU A 37 -4.17 -3.44 -15.08
C LEU A 37 -5.40 -3.58 -15.97
N SER A 38 -6.26 -4.56 -15.66
CA SER A 38 -7.60 -4.60 -16.24
C SER A 38 -8.39 -3.34 -15.85
N SER A 39 -9.44 -3.01 -16.61
CA SER A 39 -10.32 -1.89 -16.26
C SER A 39 -10.97 -2.08 -14.88
N THR A 40 -11.34 -3.32 -14.54
CA THR A 40 -11.87 -3.71 -13.23
C THR A 40 -10.86 -3.46 -12.13
N ASP A 41 -9.62 -3.90 -12.30
CA ASP A 41 -8.57 -3.72 -11.29
C ASP A 41 -8.20 -2.25 -11.11
N MET A 42 -8.12 -1.49 -12.21
CA MET A 42 -7.88 -0.06 -12.16
C MET A 42 -9.01 0.68 -11.42
N THR A 43 -10.26 0.24 -11.58
CA THR A 43 -11.40 0.79 -10.84
C THR A 43 -11.25 0.52 -9.34
N LYS A 44 -10.85 -0.70 -8.98
CA LYS A 44 -10.60 -1.07 -7.58
C LYS A 44 -9.44 -0.28 -6.97
N VAL A 45 -8.35 -0.07 -7.69
CA VAL A 45 -7.21 0.76 -7.25
C VAL A 45 -7.66 2.19 -6.96
N LYS A 46 -8.45 2.80 -7.85
CA LYS A 46 -8.98 4.16 -7.65
C LYS A 46 -9.88 4.24 -6.42
N ALA A 47 -10.78 3.28 -6.23
CA ALA A 47 -11.64 3.23 -5.05
C ALA A 47 -10.82 3.13 -3.75
N LEU A 48 -9.83 2.23 -3.71
CA LEU A 48 -8.94 2.07 -2.55
C LEU A 48 -8.13 3.35 -2.26
N ARG A 49 -7.68 4.06 -3.30
CA ARG A 49 -6.99 5.35 -3.18
C ARG A 49 -7.92 6.40 -2.56
N GLU A 50 -9.12 6.56 -3.10
CA GLU A 50 -10.12 7.50 -2.61
C GLU A 50 -10.54 7.21 -1.17
N ASP A 51 -10.76 5.94 -0.84
CA ASP A 51 -11.13 5.54 0.52
C ASP A 51 -9.96 5.76 1.48
N GLY A 52 -8.73 5.49 1.06
CA GLY A 52 -7.53 5.87 1.80
C GLY A 52 -7.49 7.36 2.13
N GLU A 53 -7.84 8.24 1.19
CA GLU A 53 -7.91 9.68 1.42
C GLU A 53 -9.03 10.08 2.40
N LYS A 54 -10.23 9.51 2.24
CA LYS A 54 -11.36 9.75 3.16
C LYS A 54 -11.02 9.34 4.59
N LEU A 55 -10.41 8.15 4.75
CA LEU A 55 -9.99 7.62 6.05
C LEU A 55 -8.91 8.49 6.68
N HIS A 56 -7.95 8.97 5.89
CA HIS A 56 -6.95 9.93 6.36
C HIS A 56 -7.59 11.22 6.87
N LYS A 57 -8.52 11.82 6.09
CA LYS A 57 -9.26 13.02 6.48
C LYS A 57 -10.12 12.82 7.74
N ALA A 58 -10.56 11.60 7.98
CA ALA A 58 -11.31 11.20 9.18
C ALA A 58 -10.41 10.83 10.38
N GLY A 59 -9.08 10.96 10.28
CA GLY A 59 -8.13 10.59 11.35
C GLY A 59 -7.93 9.08 11.53
N LYS A 60 -8.53 8.25 10.67
CA LYS A 60 -8.43 6.79 10.68
C LYS A 60 -7.17 6.33 9.91
N HIS A 61 -6.00 6.70 10.40
CA HIS A 61 -4.73 6.48 9.70
C HIS A 61 -4.41 5.00 9.44
N ASP A 62 -4.66 4.11 10.40
CA ASP A 62 -4.42 2.68 10.20
C ASP A 62 -5.33 2.07 9.14
N GLU A 63 -6.60 2.50 9.09
CA GLU A 63 -7.55 2.07 8.05
C GLU A 63 -7.14 2.63 6.68
N SER A 64 -6.74 3.90 6.63
CA SER A 64 -6.21 4.55 5.42
C SER A 64 -5.02 3.77 4.86
N MET A 65 -4.05 3.47 5.72
CA MET A 65 -2.86 2.73 5.34
C MET A 65 -3.16 1.32 4.84
N LYS A 66 -4.15 0.63 5.42
CA LYS A 66 -4.58 -0.69 4.92
C LYS A 66 -5.15 -0.60 3.50
N ALA A 67 -6.04 0.37 3.24
CA ALA A 67 -6.62 0.57 1.91
C ALA A 67 -5.53 0.93 0.88
N LEU A 68 -4.63 1.85 1.23
CA LEU A 68 -3.53 2.27 0.35
C LEU A 68 -2.54 1.13 0.10
N ALA A 69 -2.25 0.27 1.08
CA ALA A 69 -1.40 -0.91 0.90
C ALA A 69 -2.02 -1.92 -0.08
N GLU A 70 -3.34 -2.11 -0.05
CA GLU A 70 -4.03 -2.97 -1.03
C GLU A 70 -3.94 -2.38 -2.45
N ALA A 71 -4.14 -1.08 -2.60
CA ALA A 71 -3.98 -0.39 -3.89
C ALA A 71 -2.55 -0.55 -4.44
N LYS A 72 -1.55 -0.36 -3.59
CA LYS A 72 -0.13 -0.53 -3.92
C LYS A 72 0.20 -1.96 -4.35
N LYS A 73 -0.30 -2.97 -3.63
CA LYS A 73 -0.15 -4.38 -4.00
C LYS A 73 -0.70 -4.66 -5.40
N MET A 74 -1.87 -4.12 -5.74
CA MET A 74 -2.45 -4.27 -7.08
C MET A 74 -1.62 -3.55 -8.15
N LEU A 75 -0.99 -2.42 -7.80
CA LEU A 75 -0.09 -1.67 -8.69
C LEU A 75 1.34 -2.23 -8.77
N GLY A 76 1.67 -3.23 -7.94
CA GLY A 76 2.99 -3.84 -7.86
C GLY A 76 4.06 -2.91 -7.27
N ILE A 77 3.69 -2.07 -6.30
CA ILE A 77 4.57 -1.12 -5.59
C ILE A 77 4.41 -1.21 -4.06
#